data_AF-A0A7R9LLM8-F1
#
_entry.id   AF-A0A7R9LLM8-F1
#
_cell.length_a   1.000
_cell.length_b   1.000
_cell.length_c   1.000
_cell.angle_alpha   90.00
_cell.angle_beta   90.00
_cell.angle_gamma   90.00
#
_symmetry.space_group_name_H-M   'P 1'
#
loop_
_entity.id
_entity.type
_entity.pdbx_description
1 polymer ?
#
loop_
_entity_poly.entity_id
_entity_poly.type
_entity_poly.pdbx_seq_one_letter_code
_entity_poly.pdbx_strand_id
1 'polypeptide(L)'
;MSGYLNFVRYVSENFTENEDQLSEEFISDEFGIGYDCPPLPQLYQLMTHIAGSSICAANAIAKKSCDIAINWFGGWHHSQRDEASGYCYTNDIVMAVLHLLDNGFDKVLYVDLDLHHCDGVENAFAHSSKSGADGLNGDPMNAFNLTINGYSECIKYLISMNKPLILLGGGGYHPLNTARLWAALTACALNETLDNDIPDHSCFLAYRPSYELNIEAGLRPNLNSKQYIE
;
A
#
# COMPACT_ATOMS: atom_id res chain seq x y z
N MET A 1 6.35 26.48 0.35
CA MET A 1 6.37 25.09 0.87
C MET A 1 5.08 24.89 1.67
N SER A 2 4.34 23.79 1.49
CA SER A 2 3.02 23.64 2.16
C SER A 2 3.17 23.60 3.68
N GLY A 3 2.11 24.00 4.40
CA GLY A 3 2.09 23.99 5.86
C GLY A 3 2.38 22.60 6.44
N TYR A 4 1.78 21.57 5.83
CA TYR A 4 1.97 20.17 6.18
C TYR A 4 3.44 19.74 6.19
N LEU A 5 4.17 19.95 5.09
CA LEU A 5 5.57 19.55 4.99
C LEU A 5 6.49 20.31 5.95
N ASN A 6 6.16 21.57 6.26
CA ASN A 6 6.91 22.33 7.27
C ASN A 6 6.69 21.75 8.66
N PHE A 7 5.45 21.37 9.00
CA PHE A 7 5.13 20.76 10.29
C PHE A 7 5.77 19.37 10.43
N VAL A 8 5.69 18.52 9.40
CA VAL A 8 6.36 17.22 9.39
C VAL A 8 7.87 17.37 9.59
N ARG A 9 8.52 18.36 8.94
CA ARG A 9 9.95 18.63 9.16
C ARG A 9 10.24 19.06 10.59
N TYR A 10 9.39 19.91 11.15
CA TYR A 10 9.47 20.32 12.54
C TYR A 10 9.42 19.12 13.49
N VAL A 11 8.40 18.26 13.34
CA VAL A 11 8.29 17.00 14.11
C VAL A 11 9.53 16.15 13.92
N SER A 12 10.00 16.01 12.67
CA SER A 12 11.16 15.18 12.36
C SER A 12 12.48 15.66 12.97
N GLU A 13 12.64 16.97 13.17
CA GLU A 13 13.86 17.58 13.72
C GLU A 13 13.85 17.61 15.26
N ASN A 14 12.68 17.62 15.87
CA ASN A 14 12.51 17.88 17.29
C ASN A 14 11.95 16.67 18.07
N PHE A 15 11.16 15.80 17.43
CA PHE A 15 10.56 14.64 18.09
C PHE A 15 11.56 13.49 18.26
N THR A 16 11.68 12.97 19.48
CA THR A 16 12.58 11.85 19.81
C THR A 16 11.83 10.64 20.36
N GLU A 17 12.45 9.45 20.32
CA GLU A 17 11.84 8.20 20.80
C GLU A 17 11.40 8.23 22.27
N ASN A 18 11.96 9.14 23.08
CA ASN A 18 11.65 9.25 24.50
C ASN A 18 10.52 10.25 24.79
N GLU A 19 10.03 10.97 23.77
CA GLU A 19 8.96 11.93 23.93
C GLU A 19 7.59 11.27 23.93
N ASP A 20 6.67 11.87 24.68
CA ASP A 20 5.28 11.44 24.71
C ASP A 20 4.63 11.76 23.37
N GLN A 21 4.12 10.73 22.69
CA GLN A 21 3.37 10.86 21.43
C GLN A 21 2.08 11.69 21.59
N LEU A 22 1.65 11.96 22.83
CA LEU A 22 0.52 12.82 23.18
C LEU A 22 0.91 14.27 23.45
N SER A 23 2.18 14.65 23.27
CA SER A 23 2.62 16.04 23.44
C SER A 23 1.95 16.95 22.42
N GLU A 24 1.17 17.92 22.91
CA GLU A 24 0.40 18.87 22.09
C GLU A 24 1.26 19.65 21.08
N GLU A 25 2.57 19.78 21.32
CA GLU A 25 3.51 20.45 20.42
C GLU A 25 3.74 19.70 19.11
N PHE A 26 3.63 18.36 19.12
CA PHE A 26 3.87 17.50 17.95
C PHE A 26 2.58 16.97 17.32
N ILE A 27 1.44 17.44 17.81
CA ILE A 27 0.11 17.08 17.34
C ILE A 27 -0.49 18.23 16.54
N SER A 28 -1.18 17.90 15.47
CA SER A 28 -1.94 18.85 14.68
C SER A 28 -3.13 18.14 14.03
N ASP A 29 -4.34 18.47 14.49
CA ASP A 29 -5.58 18.00 13.88
C ASP A 29 -5.70 18.47 12.43
N GLU A 30 -5.20 19.67 12.10
CA GLU A 30 -5.17 20.20 10.72
C GLU A 30 -4.35 19.32 9.78
N PHE A 31 -3.25 18.77 10.28
CA PHE A 31 -2.31 17.94 9.51
C PHE A 31 -2.48 16.45 9.74
N GLY A 32 -3.48 16.04 10.53
CA GLY A 32 -3.77 14.64 10.85
C GLY A 32 -2.70 13.95 11.69
N ILE A 33 -1.75 14.69 12.26
CA ILE A 33 -0.70 14.12 13.12
C ILE A 33 -1.22 14.07 14.56
N GLY A 34 -1.35 12.88 15.12
CA GLY A 34 -1.95 12.68 16.44
C GLY A 34 -2.33 11.23 16.68
N TYR A 35 -3.60 10.98 17.04
CA TYR A 35 -4.04 9.65 17.47
C TYR A 35 -3.82 8.55 16.42
N ASP A 36 -4.33 8.75 15.20
CA ASP A 36 -4.28 7.74 14.13
C ASP A 36 -2.92 7.74 13.41
N CYS A 37 -2.32 8.91 13.23
CA CYS A 37 -0.98 9.06 12.66
C CYS A 37 -0.06 9.73 13.71
N PRO A 38 0.52 8.97 14.66
CA PRO A 38 1.34 9.53 15.73
C PRO A 38 2.58 10.24 15.20
N PRO A 39 3.13 11.23 15.91
CA PRO A 39 4.44 11.75 15.60
C PRO A 39 5.49 10.64 15.71
N LEU A 40 6.43 10.62 14.77
CA LEU A 40 7.49 9.61 14.71
C LEU A 40 8.86 10.29 14.62
N PRO A 41 9.91 9.71 15.22
CA PRO A 41 11.27 10.17 14.99
C PRO A 41 11.60 10.02 13.51
N GLN A 42 12.27 11.02 12.94
CA GLN A 42 12.65 11.01 11.52
C GLN A 42 11.47 10.86 10.56
N LEU A 43 10.29 11.37 10.94
CA LEU A 43 9.06 11.24 10.14
C LEU A 43 9.24 11.76 8.70
N TYR A 44 9.94 12.88 8.53
CA TYR A 44 10.20 13.44 7.21
C TYR A 44 11.06 12.50 6.37
N GLN A 45 12.11 11.90 6.95
CA GLN A 45 12.96 10.94 6.26
C GLN A 45 12.16 9.70 5.87
N LEU A 46 11.32 9.17 6.78
CA LEU A 46 10.42 8.05 6.47
C LEU A 46 9.55 8.36 5.25
N MET A 47 8.84 9.49 5.27
CA MET A 47 8.01 9.94 4.14
C MET A 47 8.82 10.02 2.85
N THR A 48 10.01 10.61 2.88
CA THR A 48 10.84 10.74 1.67
C THR A 48 11.35 9.40 1.14
N HIS A 49 11.64 8.42 2.00
CA HIS A 49 12.04 7.08 1.57
C HIS A 49 10.88 6.33 0.92
N ILE A 50 9.68 6.38 1.53
CA ILE A 50 8.47 5.74 1.01
C ILE A 50 8.12 6.34 -0.36
N ALA A 51 8.01 7.67 -0.44
CA ALA A 51 7.79 8.39 -1.69
C ALA A 51 8.84 8.09 -2.76
N GLY A 52 10.13 8.20 -2.38
CA GLY A 52 11.25 8.01 -3.29
C GLY A 52 11.34 6.59 -3.83
N SER A 53 11.01 5.58 -3.02
CA SER A 53 11.02 4.17 -3.44
C SER A 53 9.95 3.87 -4.51
N SER A 54 8.73 4.38 -4.34
CA SER A 54 7.65 4.22 -5.34
C SER A 54 7.91 5.04 -6.60
N ILE A 55 8.47 6.25 -6.49
CA ILE A 55 8.95 7.02 -7.65
C ILE A 55 10.07 6.25 -8.38
N CYS A 56 10.98 5.61 -7.66
CA CYS A 56 12.06 4.82 -8.26
C CYS A 56 11.51 3.61 -9.05
N ALA A 57 10.52 2.91 -8.49
CA ALA A 57 9.79 1.85 -9.19
C ALA A 57 9.09 2.37 -10.46
N ALA A 58 8.38 3.50 -10.36
CA ALA A 58 7.74 4.16 -11.50
C ALA A 58 8.74 4.58 -12.57
N ASN A 59 9.90 5.09 -12.17
CA ASN A 59 10.97 5.47 -13.07
C ASN A 59 11.61 4.27 -13.77
N ALA A 60 11.74 3.13 -13.09
CA ALA A 60 12.22 1.89 -13.70
C ALA A 60 11.26 1.39 -14.80
N ILE A 61 9.95 1.43 -14.52
CA ILE A 61 8.90 1.14 -15.51
C ILE A 61 8.95 2.14 -16.68
N ALA A 62 9.03 3.43 -16.40
CA ALA A 62 9.04 4.46 -17.43
C ALA A 62 10.25 4.38 -18.36
N LYS A 63 11.41 4.00 -17.81
CA LYS A 63 12.64 3.76 -18.59
C LYS A 63 12.68 2.40 -19.26
N LYS A 64 11.67 1.56 -19.07
CA LYS A 64 11.61 0.18 -19.57
C LYS A 64 12.81 -0.66 -19.10
N SER A 65 13.30 -0.41 -17.89
CA SER A 65 14.37 -1.21 -17.29
C SER A 65 13.86 -2.51 -16.64
N CYS A 66 12.54 -2.59 -16.42
CA CYS A 66 11.84 -3.78 -15.94
C CYS A 66 10.39 -3.76 -16.46
N ASP A 67 9.76 -4.93 -16.52
CA ASP A 67 8.33 -5.06 -16.81
C ASP A 67 7.48 -5.01 -15.54
N ILE A 68 8.03 -5.51 -14.43
CA ILE A 68 7.41 -5.50 -13.10
C ILE A 68 8.37 -4.86 -12.10
N ALA A 69 7.89 -3.89 -11.34
CA ALA A 69 8.59 -3.32 -10.19
C ALA A 69 7.80 -3.61 -8.90
N ILE A 70 8.49 -3.96 -7.81
CA ILE A 70 7.86 -4.29 -6.53
C ILE A 70 8.40 -3.36 -5.45
N ASN A 71 7.50 -2.73 -4.69
CA ASN A 71 7.83 -1.96 -3.51
C ASN A 71 6.84 -2.23 -2.37
N TRP A 72 7.13 -3.23 -1.53
CA TRP A 72 6.28 -3.61 -0.40
C TRP A 72 6.21 -2.57 0.72
N PHE A 73 7.11 -1.58 0.75
CA PHE A 73 7.06 -0.51 1.74
C PHE A 73 6.11 0.63 1.32
N GLY A 74 5.77 0.74 0.04
CA GLY A 74 4.80 1.71 -0.45
C GLY A 74 3.34 1.28 -0.24
N GLY A 75 2.42 1.97 -0.90
CA GLY A 75 0.99 1.66 -0.83
C GLY A 75 0.24 2.48 0.23
N TRP A 76 0.75 3.66 0.60
CA TRP A 76 0.17 4.51 1.64
C TRP A 76 -1.00 5.32 1.10
N HIS A 77 -2.13 4.64 0.90
CA HIS A 77 -3.26 5.14 0.12
C HIS A 77 -4.19 6.15 0.81
N HIS A 78 -4.10 6.30 2.14
CA HIS A 78 -4.97 7.19 2.91
C HIS A 78 -4.47 8.63 3.02
N SER A 79 -3.17 8.86 2.79
CA SER A 79 -2.60 10.20 2.93
C SER A 79 -3.23 11.17 1.93
N GLN A 80 -3.66 12.32 2.43
CA GLN A 80 -4.27 13.39 1.64
C GLN A 80 -3.19 14.41 1.21
N ARG A 81 -3.61 15.46 0.48
CA ARG A 81 -2.68 16.49 -0.02
C ARG A 81 -1.88 17.18 1.08
N ASP A 82 -2.54 17.55 2.17
CA ASP A 82 -1.98 18.34 3.27
C ASP A 82 -2.28 17.72 4.65
N GLU A 83 -2.59 16.41 4.70
CA GLU A 83 -3.01 15.73 5.93
C GLU A 83 -2.58 14.25 5.91
N ALA A 84 -2.10 13.74 7.06
CA ALA A 84 -1.89 12.33 7.31
C ALA A 84 -3.19 11.64 7.73
N SER A 85 -3.42 10.40 7.32
CA SER A 85 -4.60 9.63 7.70
C SER A 85 -4.33 8.14 7.59
N GLY A 86 -4.92 7.30 8.44
CA GLY A 86 -4.86 5.83 8.33
C GLY A 86 -3.44 5.28 8.34
N TYR A 87 -2.58 5.79 9.22
CA TYR A 87 -1.13 5.50 9.28
C TYR A 87 -0.32 5.93 8.04
N CYS A 88 -0.92 6.66 7.11
CA CYS A 88 -0.30 7.13 5.88
C CYS A 88 0.04 8.62 5.98
N TYR A 89 1.32 8.95 5.97
CA TYR A 89 1.81 10.34 6.07
C TYR A 89 2.19 10.93 4.72
N THR A 90 2.35 10.11 3.68
CA THR A 90 2.63 10.57 2.33
C THR A 90 1.96 9.63 1.34
N ASN A 91 1.40 10.18 0.25
CA ASN A 91 0.76 9.37 -0.78
C ASN A 91 1.77 9.03 -1.90
N ASP A 92 2.54 7.97 -1.67
CA ASP A 92 3.56 7.49 -2.61
C ASP A 92 2.97 6.95 -3.91
N ILE A 93 1.74 6.43 -3.86
CA ILE A 93 0.98 5.96 -5.02
C ILE A 93 0.69 7.14 -5.95
N VAL A 94 0.12 8.24 -5.44
CA VAL A 94 -0.19 9.44 -6.23
C VAL A 94 1.08 9.97 -6.89
N MET A 95 2.20 10.03 -6.16
CA MET A 95 3.48 10.46 -6.70
C MET A 95 4.01 9.52 -7.80
N ALA A 96 3.89 8.21 -7.62
CA ALA A 96 4.27 7.23 -8.65
C ALA A 96 3.41 7.35 -9.92
N VAL A 97 2.09 7.52 -9.78
CA VAL A 97 1.17 7.72 -10.91
C VAL A 97 1.50 9.02 -11.65
N LEU A 98 1.67 10.13 -10.93
CA LEU A 98 2.08 11.41 -11.53
C LEU A 98 3.42 11.29 -12.27
N HIS A 99 4.39 10.59 -11.69
CA HIS A 99 5.68 10.32 -12.34
C HIS A 99 5.51 9.54 -13.64
N LEU A 100 4.65 8.51 -13.68
CA LEU A 100 4.36 7.78 -14.92
C LEU A 100 3.71 8.69 -15.98
N LEU A 101 2.71 9.49 -15.58
CA LEU A 101 2.02 10.42 -16.47
C LEU A 101 2.98 11.47 -17.07
N ASP A 102 3.88 12.02 -16.24
CA ASP A 102 4.92 12.98 -16.66
C ASP A 102 5.97 12.34 -17.58
N ASN A 103 6.11 11.00 -17.53
CA ASN A 103 7.04 10.24 -18.37
C ASN A 103 6.35 9.51 -19.55
N GLY A 104 5.25 10.07 -20.03
CA GLY A 104 4.66 9.70 -21.33
C GLY A 104 3.62 8.58 -21.29
N PHE A 105 3.15 8.18 -20.11
CA PHE A 105 1.97 7.31 -20.01
C PHE A 105 0.70 8.15 -20.13
N ASP A 106 -0.14 7.84 -21.11
CA ASP A 106 -1.41 8.56 -21.29
C ASP A 106 -2.47 8.15 -20.26
N LYS A 107 -2.41 6.89 -19.82
CA LYS A 107 -3.35 6.26 -18.89
C LYS A 107 -2.60 5.34 -17.95
N VAL A 108 -2.99 5.37 -16.68
CA VAL A 108 -2.51 4.49 -15.62
C VAL A 108 -3.74 3.89 -14.94
N LEU A 109 -3.78 2.57 -14.81
CA LEU A 109 -4.80 1.87 -14.04
C LEU A 109 -4.26 1.65 -12.62
N TYR A 110 -5.06 2.02 -11.61
CA TYR A 110 -4.80 1.73 -10.21
C TYR A 110 -5.84 0.71 -9.73
N VAL A 111 -5.39 -0.39 -9.14
CA VAL A 111 -6.26 -1.42 -8.55
C VAL A 111 -5.85 -1.56 -7.09
N ASP A 112 -6.80 -1.38 -6.20
CA ASP A 112 -6.61 -1.52 -4.76
C ASP A 112 -7.26 -2.81 -4.25
N LEU A 113 -6.51 -3.58 -3.47
CA LEU A 113 -6.97 -4.82 -2.84
C LEU A 113 -6.87 -4.77 -1.31
N ASP A 114 -6.58 -3.60 -0.74
CA ASP A 114 -6.71 -3.35 0.69
C ASP A 114 -8.19 -3.44 1.11
N LEU A 115 -8.42 -3.74 2.38
CA LEU A 115 -9.75 -3.78 2.96
C LEU A 115 -10.35 -2.37 3.07
N HIS A 116 -9.51 -1.37 3.29
CA HIS A 116 -9.92 0.01 3.43
C HIS A 116 -10.04 0.68 2.07
N HIS A 117 -10.97 1.62 1.99
CA HIS A 117 -11.17 2.41 0.78
C HIS A 117 -9.99 3.36 0.55
N CYS A 118 -9.49 3.42 -0.68
CA CYS A 118 -8.32 4.21 -1.10
C CYS A 118 -8.59 5.70 -1.30
N ASP A 119 -9.23 6.32 -0.31
CA ASP A 119 -9.72 7.69 -0.32
C ASP A 119 -8.66 8.74 -0.76
N GLY A 120 -7.42 8.65 -0.29
CA GLY A 120 -6.36 9.59 -0.66
C GLY A 120 -5.99 9.54 -2.14
N VAL A 121 -5.92 8.34 -2.71
CA VAL A 121 -5.65 8.17 -4.16
C VAL A 121 -6.86 8.61 -4.99
N GLU A 122 -8.06 8.22 -4.56
CA GLU A 122 -9.31 8.65 -5.19
C GLU A 122 -9.42 10.18 -5.23
N ASN A 123 -9.32 10.85 -4.08
CA ASN A 123 -9.44 12.30 -3.95
C ASN A 123 -8.42 13.04 -4.81
N ALA A 124 -7.19 12.50 -4.94
CA ALA A 124 -6.15 13.10 -5.77
C ALA A 124 -6.51 13.11 -7.27
N PHE A 125 -7.27 12.13 -7.75
CA PHE A 125 -7.61 11.97 -9.16
C PHE A 125 -9.11 12.16 -9.49
N ALA A 126 -9.97 12.39 -8.49
CA ALA A 126 -11.42 12.56 -8.66
C ALA A 126 -11.81 13.70 -9.61
N HIS A 127 -10.97 14.73 -9.73
CA HIS A 127 -11.17 15.87 -10.63
C HIS A 127 -10.20 15.88 -11.82
N SER A 128 -9.49 14.79 -12.07
CA SER A 128 -8.63 14.62 -13.24
C SER A 128 -9.47 14.22 -14.44
N SER A 129 -9.25 14.84 -15.60
CA SER A 129 -9.85 14.40 -16.87
C SER A 129 -9.29 13.06 -17.39
N LYS A 130 -8.40 12.41 -16.63
CA LYS A 130 -7.71 11.16 -16.96
C LYS A 130 -8.05 9.98 -16.04
N SER A 131 -8.97 10.11 -15.07
CA SER A 131 -9.35 9.02 -14.17
C SER A 131 -10.50 8.18 -14.72
N GLY A 132 -10.25 6.87 -14.92
CA GLY A 132 -11.28 5.84 -14.79
C GLY A 132 -11.31 5.45 -13.32
N ALA A 133 -12.50 5.42 -12.73
CA ALA A 133 -12.68 5.21 -11.29
C ALA A 133 -13.56 3.96 -11.08
N ASP A 134 -13.20 2.88 -11.75
CA ASP A 134 -13.84 1.56 -11.76
C ASP A 134 -13.55 0.73 -10.49
N GLY A 135 -12.98 1.35 -9.46
CA GLY A 135 -12.78 0.78 -8.12
C GLY A 135 -13.44 1.58 -6.99
N LEU A 136 -14.35 2.52 -7.31
CA LEU A 136 -15.02 3.41 -6.35
C LEU A 136 -16.04 2.68 -5.48
N ASN A 137 -16.26 3.17 -4.26
CA ASN A 137 -17.45 2.83 -3.47
C ASN A 137 -18.72 3.29 -4.23
N GLY A 138 -19.55 2.34 -4.66
CA GLY A 138 -20.68 2.57 -5.56
C GLY A 138 -20.46 2.07 -7.00
N ASP A 139 -19.24 1.64 -7.32
CA ASP A 139 -18.93 0.77 -8.44
C ASP A 139 -19.31 -0.68 -8.07
N PRO A 140 -19.87 -1.50 -8.99
CA PRO A 140 -20.46 -2.80 -8.68
C PRO A 140 -19.52 -3.87 -8.10
N MET A 141 -18.21 -3.61 -7.96
CA MET A 141 -17.23 -4.57 -7.44
C MET A 141 -16.73 -4.17 -6.03
N ASN A 142 -17.45 -4.61 -4.98
CA ASN A 142 -17.14 -4.32 -3.57
C ASN A 142 -16.64 -5.56 -2.77
N ALA A 143 -15.52 -5.37 -2.05
CA ALA A 143 -15.04 -5.97 -0.79
C ALA A 143 -14.86 -7.51 -0.60
N PHE A 144 -13.77 -7.89 0.10
CA PHE A 144 -13.19 -9.24 0.05
C PHE A 144 -12.76 -9.86 1.40
N ASN A 145 -12.83 -11.20 1.48
CA ASN A 145 -12.30 -12.09 2.55
C ASN A 145 -11.34 -13.12 1.91
N LEU A 146 -10.23 -12.63 1.37
CA LEU A 146 -9.36 -13.41 0.49
C LEU A 146 -8.24 -14.13 1.23
N THR A 147 -7.96 -15.35 0.79
CA THR A 147 -6.75 -16.10 1.15
C THR A 147 -5.56 -15.61 0.32
N ILE A 148 -4.34 -16.06 0.64
CA ILE A 148 -3.15 -15.81 -0.19
C ILE A 148 -3.39 -16.22 -1.66
N ASN A 149 -4.11 -17.32 -1.87
CA ASN A 149 -4.50 -17.76 -3.22
C ASN A 149 -5.44 -16.75 -3.90
N GLY A 150 -6.39 -16.18 -3.17
CA GLY A 150 -7.30 -15.15 -3.71
C GLY A 150 -6.54 -13.92 -4.22
N TYR A 151 -5.62 -13.39 -3.42
CA TYR A 151 -4.74 -12.29 -3.85
C TYR A 151 -3.86 -12.69 -5.04
N SER A 152 -3.30 -13.90 -5.02
CA SER A 152 -2.47 -14.41 -6.10
C SER A 152 -3.23 -14.50 -7.43
N GLU A 153 -4.50 -14.91 -7.43
CA GLU A 153 -5.31 -14.95 -8.66
C GLU A 153 -5.58 -13.55 -9.23
N CYS A 154 -5.84 -12.55 -8.39
CA CYS A 154 -5.96 -11.15 -8.84
C CYS A 154 -4.66 -10.67 -9.50
N ILE A 155 -3.51 -10.93 -8.88
CA ILE A 155 -2.20 -10.54 -9.42
C ILE A 155 -1.87 -11.31 -10.71
N LYS A 156 -2.15 -12.61 -10.78
CA LYS A 156 -2.00 -13.40 -12.03
C LYS A 156 -2.83 -12.80 -13.17
N TYR A 157 -4.06 -12.38 -12.88
CA TYR A 157 -4.92 -11.73 -13.86
C TYR A 157 -4.29 -10.42 -14.35
N LEU A 158 -3.82 -9.56 -13.45
CA LEU A 158 -3.14 -8.31 -13.82
C LEU A 158 -1.84 -8.55 -14.61
N ILE A 159 -1.02 -9.52 -14.21
CA ILE A 159 0.19 -9.92 -14.94
C ILE A 159 -0.17 -10.41 -16.35
N SER A 160 -1.26 -11.17 -16.49
CA SER A 160 -1.71 -11.71 -17.79
C SER A 160 -2.11 -10.63 -18.79
N MET A 161 -2.40 -9.40 -18.34
CA MET A 161 -2.67 -8.26 -19.23
C MET A 161 -1.43 -7.80 -20.01
N ASN A 162 -0.23 -8.28 -19.61
CA ASN A 162 1.04 -7.98 -20.24
C ASN A 162 1.28 -6.46 -20.40
N LYS A 163 1.02 -5.73 -19.30
CA LYS A 163 1.28 -4.29 -19.17
C LYS A 163 2.37 -4.06 -18.12
N PRO A 164 3.16 -2.98 -18.24
CA PRO A 164 4.09 -2.62 -17.18
C PRO A 164 3.35 -2.47 -15.84
N LEU A 165 3.87 -3.10 -14.80
CA LEU A 165 3.16 -3.28 -13.52
C LEU A 165 4.03 -2.83 -12.35
N ILE A 166 3.44 -2.08 -11.44
CA ILE A 166 4.04 -1.77 -10.14
C ILE A 166 3.19 -2.47 -9.07
N LEU A 167 3.81 -3.31 -8.26
CA LEU A 167 3.19 -3.90 -7.08
C LEU A 167 3.65 -3.12 -5.85
N LEU A 168 2.69 -2.61 -5.09
CA LEU A 168 2.93 -1.89 -3.85
C LEU A 168 2.45 -2.72 -2.65
N GLY A 169 2.90 -2.33 -1.46
CA GLY A 169 2.40 -2.85 -0.20
C GLY A 169 1.03 -2.27 0.16
N GLY A 170 0.85 -1.94 1.44
CA GLY A 170 -0.41 -1.46 2.02
C GLY A 170 -0.53 -1.89 3.48
N GLY A 171 -1.77 -1.99 3.97
CA GLY A 171 -2.07 -2.49 5.31
C GLY A 171 -1.68 -3.97 5.49
N GLY A 172 -1.67 -4.43 6.75
CA GLY A 172 -1.27 -5.80 7.07
C GLY A 172 -0.91 -6.01 8.54
N TYR A 173 -1.93 -6.05 9.40
CA TYR A 173 -1.75 -5.99 10.86
C TYR A 173 -1.42 -7.34 11.52
N HIS A 174 -1.23 -8.40 10.73
CA HIS A 174 -0.65 -9.66 11.19
C HIS A 174 0.69 -9.89 10.47
N PRO A 175 1.83 -9.42 11.02
CA PRO A 175 3.09 -9.31 10.28
C PRO A 175 3.54 -10.59 9.56
N LEU A 176 3.33 -11.75 10.17
CA LEU A 176 3.70 -13.04 9.58
C LEU A 176 2.82 -13.42 8.38
N ASN A 177 1.54 -13.06 8.40
CA ASN A 177 0.64 -13.33 7.27
C ASN A 177 0.90 -12.35 6.14
N THR A 178 1.23 -11.09 6.48
CA THR A 178 1.73 -10.10 5.52
C THR A 178 2.99 -10.60 4.83
N ALA A 179 3.97 -11.13 5.60
CA ALA A 179 5.19 -11.71 5.04
C ALA A 179 4.91 -12.92 4.14
N ARG A 180 4.02 -13.84 4.54
CA ARG A 180 3.56 -14.96 3.69
C ARG A 180 2.96 -14.48 2.37
N LEU A 181 2.05 -13.51 2.45
CA LEU A 181 1.37 -12.94 1.29
C LEU A 181 2.36 -12.30 0.33
N TRP A 182 3.20 -11.39 0.81
CA TRP A 182 4.16 -10.68 -0.04
C TRP A 182 5.20 -11.62 -0.67
N ALA A 183 5.66 -12.64 0.05
CA ALA A 183 6.52 -13.69 -0.52
C ALA A 183 5.82 -14.44 -1.66
N ALA A 184 4.57 -14.87 -1.46
CA ALA A 184 3.78 -15.55 -2.48
C ALA A 184 3.51 -14.67 -3.70
N LEU A 185 3.20 -13.38 -3.50
CA LEU A 185 2.99 -12.43 -4.59
C LEU A 185 4.28 -12.13 -5.36
N THR A 186 5.44 -12.07 -4.69
CA THR A 186 6.74 -11.97 -5.38
C THR A 186 7.01 -13.20 -6.24
N ALA A 187 6.77 -14.41 -5.75
CA ALA A 187 6.91 -15.61 -6.56
C ALA A 187 5.94 -15.62 -7.75
N CYS A 188 4.70 -15.20 -7.54
CA CYS A 188 3.71 -15.02 -8.60
C CYS A 188 4.20 -14.05 -9.69
N ALA A 189 4.79 -12.91 -9.30
CA ALA A 189 5.35 -11.93 -10.22
C ALA A 189 6.53 -12.49 -11.03
N LEU A 190 7.29 -13.43 -10.46
CA LEU A 190 8.39 -14.13 -11.13
C LEU A 190 7.92 -15.34 -11.94
N ASN A 191 6.62 -15.67 -11.92
CA ASN A 191 6.07 -16.91 -12.47
C ASN A 191 6.74 -18.17 -11.87
N GLU A 192 7.04 -18.12 -10.57
CA GLU A 192 7.63 -19.20 -9.80
C GLU A 192 6.62 -19.78 -8.80
N THR A 193 6.83 -21.04 -8.42
CA THR A 193 6.06 -21.71 -7.36
C THR A 193 6.92 -21.86 -6.12
N LEU A 194 6.40 -21.47 -4.97
CA LEU A 194 7.05 -21.70 -3.68
C LEU A 194 6.58 -23.02 -3.07
N ASP A 195 7.48 -23.69 -2.38
CA ASP A 195 7.12 -24.76 -1.46
C ASP A 195 6.25 -24.21 -0.32
N ASN A 196 5.36 -25.05 0.21
CA ASN A 196 4.55 -24.66 1.35
C ASN A 196 5.37 -24.55 2.64
N ASP A 197 6.50 -25.26 2.74
CA ASP A 197 7.38 -25.21 3.90
C ASP A 197 8.16 -23.89 3.90
N ILE A 198 8.05 -23.13 5.00
CA ILE A 198 8.84 -21.90 5.15
C ILE A 198 10.31 -22.30 5.39
N PRO A 199 11.27 -21.75 4.62
CA PRO A 199 12.68 -22.04 4.82
C PRO A 199 13.19 -21.49 6.15
N ASP A 200 14.31 -22.02 6.67
CA ASP A 200 14.90 -21.51 7.91
C ASP A 200 15.41 -20.07 7.75
N HIS A 201 15.10 -19.21 8.73
CA HIS A 201 15.54 -17.82 8.81
C HIS A 201 15.35 -17.27 10.23
N SER A 202 15.83 -16.04 10.48
CA SER A 202 15.86 -15.42 11.82
C SER A 202 14.52 -15.36 12.55
N CYS A 203 13.39 -15.29 11.83
CA CYS A 203 12.04 -15.23 12.40
C CYS A 203 11.26 -16.53 12.21
N PHE A 204 11.89 -17.62 11.78
CA PHE A 204 11.23 -18.89 11.44
C PHE A 204 10.33 -19.42 12.57
N LEU A 205 10.80 -19.36 13.83
CA LEU A 205 10.04 -19.82 14.99
C LEU A 205 8.73 -19.06 15.23
N ALA A 206 8.59 -17.85 14.67
CA ALA A 206 7.36 -17.07 14.77
C ALA A 206 6.21 -17.70 13.95
N TYR A 207 6.51 -18.48 12.92
CA TYR A 207 5.52 -19.08 12.01
C TYR A 207 4.84 -20.34 12.54
N ARG A 208 5.07 -20.70 13.80
CA ARG A 208 4.34 -21.75 14.51
C ARG A 208 2.81 -21.54 14.43
N PRO A 209 2.00 -22.60 14.54
CA PRO A 209 2.43 -24.00 14.71
C PRO A 209 2.73 -24.72 13.39
N SER A 210 2.31 -24.18 12.24
CA SER A 210 2.43 -24.88 10.97
C SER A 210 3.82 -24.80 10.36
N TYR A 211 4.50 -23.64 10.48
CA TYR A 211 5.72 -23.34 9.71
C TYR A 211 5.48 -23.35 8.19
N GLU A 212 4.22 -23.15 7.79
CA GLU A 212 3.78 -23.19 6.41
C GLU A 212 3.42 -21.79 5.87
N LEU A 213 3.58 -21.64 4.56
CA LEU A 213 3.24 -20.45 3.78
C LEU A 213 1.72 -20.27 3.69
N ASN A 214 0.98 -21.36 3.44
CA ASN A 214 -0.47 -21.32 3.31
C ASN A 214 -1.16 -21.05 4.65
N ILE A 215 -2.31 -20.38 4.55
CA ILE A 215 -3.20 -20.12 5.69
C ILE A 215 -4.59 -20.69 5.39
N GLU A 216 -5.19 -21.35 6.38
CA GLU A 216 -6.56 -21.82 6.28
C GLU A 216 -7.56 -20.67 6.45
N ALA A 217 -8.67 -20.74 5.73
CA ALA A 217 -9.76 -19.79 5.90
C ALA A 217 -10.40 -19.96 7.29
N GLY A 218 -10.65 -18.84 7.97
CA GLY A 218 -11.35 -18.84 9.25
C GLY A 218 -12.86 -19.15 9.11
N LEU A 219 -13.54 -19.29 10.25
CA LEU A 219 -14.98 -19.58 10.31
C LEU A 219 -15.88 -18.33 10.21
N ARG A 220 -15.32 -17.18 9.78
CA ARG A 220 -16.10 -15.94 9.65
C ARG A 220 -17.13 -16.15 8.52
N PRO A 221 -18.44 -15.93 8.77
CA PRO A 221 -19.45 -16.14 7.75
C PRO A 221 -19.27 -15.14 6.61
N ASN A 222 -19.45 -15.62 5.37
CA ASN A 222 -19.55 -14.74 4.22
C ASN A 222 -20.94 -14.08 4.21
N LEU A 223 -20.99 -12.77 4.46
CA LEU A 223 -22.23 -11.98 4.44
C LEU A 223 -22.56 -11.44 3.05
N ASN A 224 -21.68 -11.61 2.07
CA ASN A 224 -21.91 -11.21 0.68
C ASN A 224 -22.71 -12.30 -0.04
N SER A 225 -24.03 -12.13 -0.07
CA SER A 225 -24.92 -13.04 -0.82
C SER A 225 -24.68 -12.95 -2.33
N LYS A 226 -25.00 -14.01 -3.09
CA LYS A 226 -24.88 -13.98 -4.56
C LYS A 226 -25.67 -12.82 -5.19
N GLN A 227 -26.90 -12.59 -4.72
CA GLN A 227 -27.75 -11.49 -5.18
C GLN A 227 -27.16 -10.10 -4.89
N TYR A 228 -26.30 -9.97 -3.88
CA TYR A 228 -25.65 -8.70 -3.56
C TYR A 228 -24.45 -8.42 -4.49
N ILE A 229 -23.81 -9.47 -5.00
CA ILE A 229 -22.60 -9.38 -5.84
C ILE A 229 -22.96 -9.29 -7.33
N GLU A 230 -24.03 -9.98 -7.78
CA GLU A 230 -24.52 -10.02 -9.16
C GLU A 230 -25.45 -8.84 -9.49
#